data_AF-E6LET7-F1
#
_entry.id   AF-E6LET7-F1
#
_cell.length_a   1.000
_cell.length_b   1.000
_cell.length_c   1.000
_cell.angle_alpha   90.00
_cell.angle_beta   90.00
_cell.angle_gamma   90.00
#
_symmetry.space_group_name_H-M   'P 1'
#
loop_
_entity.id
_entity.type
_entity.pdbx_description
1 polymer ?
#
loop_
_entity_poly.entity_id
_entity_poly.type
_entity_poly.pdbx_seq_one_letter_code
_entity_poly.pdbx_strand_id
1 'polypeptide(L)' 'MLTLNLGDRKSESYALQWKHIDFEKGYVSLIQSKDKFGNLKSTKGRKATKFKIPTFLIELVKEWKQK' A
#
# COMPACT_ATOMS: atom_id res chain seq x y z
N MET A 1 8.25 -9.05 3.50
CA MET A 1 8.22 -8.36 4.81
C MET A 1 7.17 -7.23 4.89
N LEU A 2 6.77 -6.57 3.78
CA LEU A 2 5.66 -5.57 3.80
C LEU A 2 4.26 -6.21 3.78
N THR A 3 4.05 -7.20 2.91
CA THR A 3 2.79 -7.97 2.80
C THR A 3 2.38 -8.67 4.10
N LEU A 4 3.37 -9.14 4.89
CA LEU A 4 3.10 -9.86 6.14
C LEU A 4 2.52 -8.95 7.23
N ASN A 5 2.88 -7.66 7.22
CA ASN A 5 2.41 -6.69 8.21
C ASN A 5 1.10 -6.01 7.83
N LEU A 6 0.75 -6.00 6.54
CA LEU A 6 -0.48 -5.39 6.03
C LEU A 6 -1.64 -6.39 5.93
N GLY A 7 -1.36 -7.69 5.91
CA GLY A 7 -2.39 -8.73 5.76
C GLY A 7 -3.13 -8.64 4.42
N ASP A 8 -2.52 -7.99 3.42
CA ASP A 8 -3.14 -7.69 2.13
C ASP A 8 -2.89 -8.78 1.09
N ARG A 9 -3.67 -8.76 0.02
CA ARG A 9 -3.45 -9.67 -1.11
C ARG A 9 -2.23 -9.21 -1.88
N LYS A 10 -1.43 -10.16 -2.38
CA LYS A 10 -0.23 -9.89 -3.20
C LYS A 10 -0.46 -8.85 -4.32
N SER A 11 -1.61 -8.92 -4.99
CA SER A 11 -1.99 -7.98 -6.06
C SER A 11 -2.27 -6.55 -5.59
N GLU A 12 -2.68 -6.36 -4.33
CA GLU A 12 -2.93 -5.06 -3.70
C GLU A 12 -1.59 -4.38 -3.37
N SER A 13 -0.66 -5.12 -2.75
CA SER A 13 0.74 -4.68 -2.57
C SER A 13 1.41 -4.26 -3.87
N TYR A 14 1.19 -4.98 -4.97
CA TYR A 14 1.77 -4.61 -6.28
C TYR A 14 1.14 -3.37 -6.93
N ALA A 15 -0.07 -2.98 -6.50
CA ALA A 15 -0.72 -1.75 -6.92
C ALA A 15 -0.56 -0.61 -5.92
N LEU A 16 0.22 -0.81 -4.85
CA LEU A 16 0.50 0.23 -3.89
C LEU A 16 1.29 1.35 -4.56
N GLN A 17 0.83 2.58 -4.37
CA GLN A 17 1.47 3.78 -4.92
C GLN A 17 1.79 4.73 -3.78
N TRP A 18 2.88 5.49 -3.94
CA TRP A 18 3.34 6.46 -2.95
C TRP A 18 2.25 7.49 -2.56
N LYS A 19 1.36 7.86 -3.48
CA LYS A 19 0.22 8.77 -3.22
C LYS A 19 -0.84 8.21 -2.26
N HIS A 20 -0.82 6.90 -1.99
CA HIS A 20 -1.75 6.26 -1.07
C HIS A 20 -1.15 6.04 0.32
N ILE A 21 0.10 6.46 0.53
CA ILE A 21 0.81 6.37 1.81
C ILE A 21 0.82 7.76 2.45
N ASP A 22 0.16 7.86 3.59
CA ASP A 22 0.18 9.03 4.46
C ASP A 22 1.32 8.87 5.47
N PHE A 23 2.43 9.55 5.18
CA PHE A 23 3.65 9.52 5.98
C PHE A 23 3.55 10.33 7.28
N GLU A 24 2.60 11.27 7.37
CA GLU A 24 2.42 12.12 8.55
C GLU A 24 1.61 11.38 9.60
N LYS A 25 0.53 10.72 9.17
CA LYS A 25 -0.37 9.99 10.06
C LYS A 25 -0.02 8.51 10.19
N GLY A 26 0.83 7.98 9.31
CA GLY A 26 1.24 6.58 9.32
C GLY A 26 0.16 5.64 8.82
N TYR A 27 -0.54 6.02 7.75
CA TYR A 27 -1.60 5.20 7.16
C TYR A 27 -1.29 4.83 5.73
N VAL A 28 -1.71 3.63 5.33
CA VAL A 28 -1.64 3.15 3.96
C VAL A 28 -3.05 2.86 3.48
N SER A 29 -3.41 3.40 2.31
CA SER A 29 -4.73 3.17 1.70
C SER A 29 -4.62 2.16 0.56
N LEU A 30 -5.24 0.99 0.71
CA LEU A 30 -5.39 0.02 -0.37
C LEU A 30 -6.69 0.32 -1.14
N ILE A 31 -6.53 0.98 -2.29
CA ILE A 31 -7.63 1.42 -3.16
C ILE A 31 -7.64 0.64 -4.49
N GLN A 32 -6.47 0.17 -4.93
CA GLN A 32 -6.26 -0.45 -6.22
C GLN A 32 -5.56 -1.80 -6.08
N SER A 33 -5.78 -2.66 -7.07
CA SER A 33 -5.13 -3.96 -7.20
C SER A 33 -4.57 -4.09 -8.62
N LYS A 34 -3.41 -4.74 -8.74
CA LYS A 34 -2.76 -4.97 -10.03
C LYS A 34 -3.21 -6.31 -10.59
N ASP A 35 -3.72 -6.28 -11.81
CA ASP A 35 -4.09 -7.49 -12.55
C ASP A 35 -2.84 -8.21 -13.07
N LYS A 36 -2.96 -9.47 -13.52
CA LYS A 36 -1.86 -10.27 -14.12
C LYS A 36 -1.20 -9.57 -15.30
N PHE A 37 -1.94 -8.74 -16.02
CA PHE A 37 -1.47 -7.96 -17.17
C PHE A 37 -0.82 -6.62 -16.78
N GLY A 38 -0.67 -6.35 -15.49
CA GLY A 38 -0.06 -5.11 -14.99
C GLY A 38 -0.99 -3.90 -14.94
N ASN A 39 -2.23 -4.05 -15.40
CA ASN A 39 -3.25 -3.01 -15.34
C ASN A 39 -3.73 -2.77 -13.91
N LEU A 40 -3.80 -1.49 -13.51
CA LEU A 40 -4.38 -1.08 -12.23
C LEU A 40 -5.91 -1.13 -12.35
N LYS A 41 -6.53 -2.02 -11.58
CA LYS A 41 -7.99 -2.06 -11.42
C LYS A 41 -8.36 -1.58 -10.03
N SER A 42 -9.48 -0.88 -9.93
CA SER A 42 -10.07 -0.59 -8.61
C SER A 42 -10.44 -1.91 -7.94
N THR A 43 -10.30 -1.98 -6.61
CA THR A 43 -10.72 -3.14 -5.84
C THR A 43 -12.21 -3.41 -6.08
N LYS A 44 -12.59 -4.70 -6.05
CA LYS A 44 -13.98 -5.14 -6.24
C LYS A 44 -14.89 -4.40 -5.23
N GLY A 45 -15.74 -3.50 -5.74
CA GLY A 45 -16.64 -2.68 -4.93
C GLY A 45 -16.11 -1.33 -4.45
N ARG A 46 -15.00 -0.81 -5.00
CA ARG A 46 -14.41 0.51 -4.64
C ARG A 46 -14.07 0.66 -3.14
N LYS A 47 -13.87 -0.45 -2.43
CA LYS A 47 -13.53 -0.41 -1.01
C LYS A 47 -12.10 0.13 -0.85
N ALA A 48 -11.98 1.29 -0.20
CA ALA A 48 -10.72 1.87 0.22
C ALA A 48 -10.45 1.44 1.67
N THR A 49 -9.56 0.47 1.86
CA THR A 49 -9.19 0.02 3.20
C THR A 49 -7.98 0.81 3.67
N LYS A 50 -8.08 1.45 4.83
CA LYS A 50 -6.98 2.17 5.47
C LYS A 50 -6.36 1.29 6.53
N PHE A 51 -5.06 1.04 6.40
CA PHE A 51 -4.25 0.31 7.36
C PHE A 51 -3.38 1.30 8.12
N LYS A 52 -3.33 1.16 9.44
CA LYS A 52 -2.33 1.85 10.25
C LYS A 52 -1.04 1.05 10.18
N ILE A 53 0.05 1.70 9.77
CA ILE A 53 1.37 1.09 9.75
C ILE A 53 2.18 1.57 10.96
N PRO A 54 3.02 0.70 11.55
CA PRO A 54 3.90 1.08 12.65
C PRO A 54 4.99 2.05 12.18
N THR A 55 5.48 2.87 13.10
CA THR A 55 6.40 3.99 12.80
C THR A 55 7.69 3.55 12.11
N PHE A 56 8.27 2.41 12.51
CA PHE A 56 9.48 1.87 11.88
C PHE A 56 9.29 1.58 10.37
N LEU A 57 8.07 1.19 9.97
CA LEU A 57 7.74 0.94 8.57
C LEU A 57 7.64 2.24 7.78
N ILE A 58 7.17 3.31 8.41
CA ILE A 58 7.13 4.65 7.79
C ILE A 58 8.54 5.14 7.51
N GLU A 59 9.45 5.00 8.47
CA GLU A 59 10.85 5.40 8.31
C GLU A 59 11.53 4.60 7.19
N LEU A 60 11.38 3.27 7.20
CA LEU A 60 11.92 2.41 6.14
C LEU A 60 11.39 2.80 4.74
N VAL A 61 10.09 3.08 4.64
CA VAL A 61 9.42 3.46 3.39
C VAL A 61 9.83 4.88 2.96
N LYS A 62 10.16 5.79 3.89
CA LYS A 62 10.76 7.10 3.59
C LYS A 62 12.18 6.96 3.05
N GLU A 63 13.02 6.14 3.66
CA GLU A 63 14.37 5.86 3.18
C GLU A 63 14.35 5.27 1.77
N TRP A 64 13.43 4.34 1.50
CA TRP A 64 13.25 3.75 0.17
C TRP A 64 12.77 4.74 -0.88
N LYS A 65 12.05 5.80 -0.49
CA LYS A 65 11.61 6.85 -1.42
C LYS A 65 12.74 7.83 -1.76
N GLN A 66 13.73 7.97 -0.89
CA GLN A 66 14.89 8.85 -1.11
C GLN A 66 16.00 8.19 -1.93
N LYS A 67 16.08 6.86 -1.96
CA LYS A 67 16.94 6.11 -2.89
C LYS A 67 16.35 6.11 -4.30
#